data_AF-A0A940PE02-F1
#
_entry.id   AF-A0A940PE02-F1
#
_cell.length_a   1.000
_cell.length_b   1.000
_cell.length_c   1.000
_cell.angle_alpha   90.00
_cell.angle_beta   90.00
_cell.angle_gamma   90.00
#
_symmetry.space_group_name_H-M   'P 1'
#
loop_
_entity.id
_entity.type
_entity.pdbx_description
1 polymer ?
#
loop_
_entity_poly.entity_id
_entity_poly.type
_entity_poly.pdbx_seq_one_letter_code
_entity_poly.pdbx_strand_id
1 'polypeptide(L)'
;MEHSQLSVYETFNQISSSEEATIYWGKYGRLALSCLKEQAPDVYVKLVMTNKLTPWVHETNEWLTAHRLRLLNKALDAAPLPKEASIKEIADHHIKISASLEETITMELINKIQTTSFVSP
;
A
#
# COMPACT_ATOMS: atom_id res chain seq x y z
N MET A 1 44.15 -3.57 1.31
CA MET A 1 42.74 -3.98 1.44
C MET A 1 41.96 -2.72 1.76
N GLU A 2 41.48 -2.03 0.73
CA GLU A 2 40.67 -0.83 0.92
C GLU A 2 39.25 -1.28 1.26
N HIS A 3 38.81 -0.97 2.48
CA HIS A 3 37.42 -1.12 2.88
C HIS A 3 36.61 -0.09 2.10
N SER A 4 35.84 -0.54 1.12
CA SER A 4 34.92 0.29 0.36
C SER A 4 33.86 0.85 1.32
N GLN A 5 34.04 2.09 1.76
CA GLN A 5 32.98 2.86 2.39
C GLN A 5 32.01 3.26 1.29
N LEU A 6 30.94 2.47 1.13
CA LEU A 6 29.82 2.86 0.27
C LEU A 6 29.32 4.22 0.74
N SER A 7 29.16 5.16 -0.20
CA SER A 7 28.63 6.48 0.11
C SER A 7 27.18 6.35 0.60
N VAL A 8 26.70 7.29 1.42
CA VAL A 8 25.30 7.31 1.90
C VAL A 8 24.31 7.18 0.74
N TYR A 9 24.67 7.68 -0.45
CA TYR A 9 23.90 7.57 -1.68
C TYR A 9 23.85 6.15 -2.26
N GLU A 10 24.94 5.39 -2.13
CA GLU A 10 25.04 4.00 -2.60
C GLU A 10 24.34 3.05 -1.63
N THR A 11 24.42 3.31 -0.32
CA THR A 11 23.59 2.63 0.69
C THR A 11 22.10 2.94 0.47
N PHE A 12 21.75 4.19 0.14
CA PHE A 12 20.38 4.59 -0.15
C PHE A 12 19.80 3.86 -1.38
N ASN A 13 20.59 3.71 -2.45
CA ASN A 13 20.17 2.93 -3.60
C ASN A 13 19.98 1.45 -3.24
N GLN A 14 20.88 0.84 -2.46
CA GLN A 14 20.73 -0.58 -2.06
C GLN A 14 19.49 -0.83 -1.18
N ILE A 15 19.14 0.10 -0.28
CA ILE A 15 17.92 0.01 0.55
C ILE A 15 16.67 0.28 -0.30
N SER A 16 16.77 1.19 -1.27
CA SER A 16 15.65 1.56 -2.14
C SER A 16 15.46 0.60 -3.33
N SER A 17 16.43 -0.30 -3.61
CA SER A 17 16.44 -1.19 -4.77
C SER A 17 16.36 -2.67 -4.43
N SER A 18 16.42 -3.10 -3.16
CA SER A 18 16.13 -4.50 -2.86
C SER A 18 14.63 -4.69 -2.70
N GLU A 19 14.01 -5.31 -3.71
CA GLU A 19 12.62 -5.78 -3.63
C GLU A 19 12.39 -6.68 -2.40
N GLU A 20 13.46 -7.25 -1.85
CA GLU A 20 13.50 -8.03 -0.60
C GLU A 20 13.14 -7.22 0.65
N ALA A 21 13.47 -5.92 0.74
CA ALA A 21 13.05 -5.08 1.87
C ALA A 21 11.54 -4.78 1.83
N THR A 22 10.94 -4.79 0.63
CA THR A 22 9.51 -4.48 0.41
C THR A 22 8.58 -5.67 0.70
N ILE A 23 9.13 -6.88 0.90
CA ILE A 23 8.36 -8.07 1.26
C ILE A 23 7.60 -7.84 2.58
N TYR A 24 8.21 -7.14 3.54
CA TYR A 24 7.59 -6.82 4.84
C TYR A 24 6.45 -5.79 4.75
N TRP A 25 6.30 -5.09 3.62
CA TRP A 25 5.32 -4.01 3.48
C TRP A 25 3.93 -4.48 3.04
N GLY A 26 3.77 -5.78 2.75
CA GLY A 26 2.48 -6.32 2.30
C GLY A 26 2.02 -5.76 0.94
N LYS A 27 0.82 -6.16 0.51
CA LYS A 27 0.26 -5.71 -0.78
C LYS A 27 0.09 -4.20 -0.84
N TYR A 28 -0.52 -3.62 0.19
CA TYR A 28 -0.89 -2.21 0.19
C TYR A 28 0.28 -1.29 0.51
N GLY A 29 1.30 -1.74 1.25
CA GLY A 29 2.51 -0.95 1.43
C GLY A 29 3.33 -0.83 0.15
N ARG A 30 3.41 -1.89 -0.67
CA ARG A 30 4.03 -1.80 -2.00
C ARG A 30 3.24 -0.85 -2.92
N LEU A 31 1.91 -0.93 -2.90
CA LEU A 31 1.05 0.00 -3.65
C LEU A 31 1.25 1.45 -3.17
N ALA A 32 1.26 1.69 -1.87
CA ALA A 32 1.49 2.99 -1.27
C ALA A 32 2.84 3.58 -1.67
N LEU A 33 3.91 2.77 -1.68
CA LEU A 33 5.22 3.20 -2.14
C LEU A 33 5.20 3.61 -3.62
N SER A 34 4.63 2.78 -4.50
CA SER A 34 4.55 3.08 -5.93
C SER A 34 3.75 4.35 -6.20
N CYS A 35 2.55 4.45 -5.60
CA CYS A 35 1.73 5.65 -5.72
C CYS A 35 2.43 6.89 -5.17
N LEU A 36 3.16 6.78 -4.05
CA LEU A 36 3.89 7.91 -3.47
C LEU A 36 5.01 8.40 -4.40
N LYS A 37 5.77 7.48 -5.00
CA LYS A 37 6.85 7.81 -5.94
C LYS A 37 6.31 8.48 -7.21
N GLU A 38 5.17 8.01 -7.72
CA GLU A 38 4.57 8.51 -8.96
C GLU A 38 3.80 9.82 -8.77
N GLN A 39 3.00 9.92 -7.72
CA GLN A 39 2.05 11.01 -7.52
C GLN A 39 2.63 12.16 -6.69
N ALA A 40 3.62 11.90 -5.84
CA ALA A 40 4.19 12.89 -4.93
C ALA A 40 5.70 12.65 -4.69
N PRO A 41 6.55 12.76 -5.73
CA PRO A 41 7.98 12.47 -5.62
C PRO A 41 8.70 13.35 -4.58
N ASP A 42 8.31 14.62 -4.42
CA ASP A 42 8.89 15.51 -3.40
C ASP A 42 8.63 15.01 -1.97
N VAL A 43 7.42 14.48 -1.74
CA VAL A 43 7.03 13.89 -0.47
C VAL A 43 7.83 12.62 -0.21
N TYR A 44 7.98 11.77 -1.23
CA TYR A 44 8.81 10.58 -1.15
C TYR A 44 10.22 10.93 -0.69
N VAL A 45 10.86 11.91 -1.33
CA VAL A 45 12.20 12.39 -0.95
C VAL A 45 12.21 12.92 0.49
N LYS A 46 11.22 13.73 0.89
CA LYS A 46 11.12 14.24 2.27
C LYS A 46 11.00 13.12 3.31
N LEU A 47 10.16 12.10 3.04
CA LEU A 47 9.97 10.95 3.94
C LEU A 47 11.23 10.10 4.05
N VAL A 48 11.96 9.92 2.94
CA VAL A 48 13.28 9.30 2.93
C VAL A 48 14.25 10.10 3.80
N MET A 49 14.40 11.40 3.53
CA MET A 49 15.39 12.26 4.21
C MET A 49 15.13 12.38 5.70
N THR A 50 13.86 12.25 6.12
CA THR A 50 13.45 12.29 7.52
C THR A 50 13.37 10.92 8.19
N ASN A 51 13.75 9.85 7.49
CA ASN A 51 13.63 8.45 7.94
C ASN A 51 12.20 8.05 8.37
N LYS A 52 11.19 8.69 7.77
CA LYS A 52 9.76 8.46 8.02
C LYS A 52 9.08 7.62 6.95
N LEU A 53 9.79 7.22 5.90
CA LEU A 53 9.23 6.41 4.81
C LEU A 53 8.69 5.07 5.32
N THR A 54 9.51 4.29 6.03
CA THR A 54 9.12 2.94 6.48
C THR A 54 7.92 2.98 7.44
N PRO A 55 7.88 3.82 8.49
CA PRO A 55 6.68 3.97 9.32
C PRO A 55 5.44 4.36 8.52
N TRP A 56 5.56 5.34 7.61
CA TRP A 56 4.43 5.78 6.81
C TRP A 56 3.87 4.68 5.89
N VAL A 57 4.76 3.91 5.24
CA VAL A 57 4.36 2.77 4.38
C VAL A 57 3.69 1.69 5.21
N HIS A 58 4.22 1.37 6.38
CA HIS A 58 3.66 0.37 7.28
C HIS A 58 2.26 0.78 7.79
N GLU A 59 2.13 2.00 8.32
CA GLU A 59 0.85 2.55 8.79
C GLU A 59 -0.18 2.59 7.66
N THR A 60 0.24 2.97 6.45
CA THR A 60 -0.65 3.00 5.28
C THR A 60 -1.10 1.59 4.89
N ASN A 61 -0.20 0.59 4.94
CA ASN A 61 -0.56 -0.80 4.68
C ASN A 61 -1.58 -1.33 5.70
N GLU A 62 -1.38 -1.07 7.00
CA GLU A 62 -2.30 -1.50 8.05
C GLU A 62 -3.67 -0.83 7.89
N TRP A 63 -3.70 0.48 7.67
CA TRP A 63 -4.93 1.23 7.44
C TRP A 63 -5.71 0.70 6.24
N LEU A 64 -5.05 0.53 5.08
CA LEU A 64 -5.70 0.03 3.87
C LEU A 64 -6.17 -1.42 4.02
N THR A 65 -5.40 -2.27 4.71
CA THR A 65 -5.79 -3.66 4.98
C THR A 65 -7.06 -3.71 5.84
N ALA A 66 -7.10 -2.92 6.92
CA ALA A 66 -8.27 -2.84 7.79
C ALA A 66 -9.48 -2.25 7.07
N HIS A 67 -9.28 -1.19 6.28
CA HIS A 67 -10.35 -0.54 5.53
C HIS A 67 -10.92 -1.46 4.44
N ARG A 68 -10.06 -2.17 3.70
CA ARG A 68 -10.47 -3.21 2.74
C ARG A 68 -11.37 -4.25 3.39
N LEU A 69 -10.94 -4.79 4.53
CA LEU A 69 -11.70 -5.84 5.23
C LEU A 69 -13.10 -5.31 5.62
N ARG A 70 -13.16 -4.07 6.09
CA ARG A 70 -14.41 -3.41 6.46
C ARG A 70 -15.34 -3.21 5.27
N LEU A 71 -14.81 -2.79 4.12
CA LEU A 71 -15.56 -2.65 2.87
C LEU A 71 -16.03 -4.00 2.33
N LEU A 72 -15.19 -5.03 2.41
CA LEU A 72 -15.52 -6.38 1.98
C LEU A 72 -16.70 -6.94 2.77
N ASN A 73 -16.65 -6.86 4.11
CA ASN A 73 -17.74 -7.32 4.96
C ASN A 73 -19.04 -6.57 4.66
N LYS A 74 -18.98 -5.24 4.53
CA LYS A 74 -20.15 -4.42 4.16
C LYS A 74 -20.73 -4.82 2.80
N ALA A 75 -19.88 -5.13 1.82
CA ALA A 75 -20.31 -5.53 0.49
C ALA A 75 -20.94 -6.94 0.48
N LEU A 76 -20.38 -7.87 1.25
CA LEU A 76 -20.94 -9.21 1.43
C LEU A 76 -22.30 -9.18 2.13
N ASP A 77 -22.44 -8.33 3.16
CA ASP A 77 -23.72 -8.13 3.86
C ASP A 77 -24.79 -7.52 2.94
N ALA A 78 -24.39 -6.64 2.03
CA ALA A 78 -25.28 -5.99 1.07
C ALA A 78 -25.68 -6.88 -0.11
N ALA A 79 -24.87 -7.89 -0.43
CA ALA A 79 -25.09 -8.81 -1.55
C ALA A 79 -24.97 -10.28 -1.11
N PRO A 80 -25.81 -10.75 -0.18
CA PRO A 80 -25.69 -12.11 0.35
C PRO A 80 -25.95 -13.16 -0.74
N LEU A 81 -25.20 -14.25 -0.69
CA LEU A 81 -25.47 -15.43 -1.52
C LEU A 81 -26.65 -16.25 -0.98
N PRO A 82 -27.33 -17.03 -1.85
CA PRO A 82 -28.27 -18.05 -1.42
C PRO A 82 -27.61 -19.05 -0.45
N LYS A 83 -28.38 -19.58 0.50
CA LYS A 83 -27.87 -20.51 1.53
C LYS A 83 -27.32 -21.81 0.92
N GLU A 84 -27.81 -22.18 -0.26
CA GLU A 84 -27.47 -23.40 -0.99
C GLU A 84 -26.40 -23.17 -2.08
N ALA A 85 -25.69 -22.04 -2.05
CA ALA A 85 -24.64 -21.74 -3.03
C ALA A 85 -23.52 -22.79 -2.99
N SER A 86 -23.07 -23.22 -4.16
CA SER A 86 -21.91 -24.10 -4.30
C SER A 86 -20.62 -23.37 -3.89
N ILE A 87 -19.57 -24.14 -3.55
CA ILE A 87 -18.25 -23.60 -3.22
C ILE A 87 -17.72 -22.69 -4.35
N LYS A 88 -17.98 -23.04 -5.61
CA LYS A 88 -17.57 -22.24 -6.76
C LYS A 88 -18.29 -20.89 -6.78
N GLU A 89 -19.61 -20.87 -6.58
CA GLU A 89 -20.40 -19.63 -6.55
C GLU A 89 -19.97 -18.72 -5.39
N ILE A 90 -19.63 -19.29 -4.23
CA ILE A 90 -19.06 -18.56 -3.10
C ILE A 90 -17.73 -17.91 -3.49
N ALA A 91 -16.83 -18.65 -4.13
CA ALA A 91 -15.54 -18.14 -4.56
C ALA A 91 -15.69 -17.04 -5.63
N ASP A 92 -16.50 -17.26 -6.67
CA ASP A 92 -16.73 -16.31 -7.76
C ASP A 92 -17.33 -15.00 -7.24
N HIS A 93 -18.27 -15.09 -6.30
CA HIS A 93 -18.85 -13.93 -5.63
C HIS A 93 -17.82 -13.12 -4.83
N HIS A 94 -17.02 -13.79 -4.01
CA HIS A 94 -15.94 -13.15 -3.25
C HIS A 94 -14.89 -12.48 -4.15
N ILE A 95 -14.52 -13.13 -5.26
CA ILE A 95 -13.58 -12.59 -6.24
C ILE A 95 -14.14 -11.33 -6.88
N LYS A 96 -15.40 -11.37 -7.33
CA LYS A 96 -16.07 -10.23 -7.97
C LYS A 96 -16.15 -9.02 -7.03
N ILE A 97 -16.57 -9.23 -5.78
CA ILE A 97 -16.63 -8.15 -4.78
C ILE A 97 -15.22 -7.63 -4.48
N SER A 98 -14.27 -8.54 -4.26
CA SER A 98 -12.88 -8.14 -3.99
C SER A 98 -12.30 -7.28 -5.10
N ALA A 99 -12.49 -7.66 -6.37
CA ALA A 99 -11.98 -6.91 -7.51
C ALA A 99 -12.53 -5.47 -7.57
N SER A 100 -13.84 -5.30 -7.33
CA SER A 100 -14.47 -3.96 -7.29
C SER A 100 -13.93 -3.09 -6.17
N LEU A 101 -13.54 -3.69 -5.03
CA LEU A 101 -13.01 -2.95 -3.88
C LEU A 101 -11.56 -2.51 -4.07
N GLU A 102 -10.75 -3.27 -4.81
CA GLU A 102 -9.34 -2.91 -5.05
C GLU A 102 -9.21 -1.57 -5.79
N GLU A 103 -10.09 -1.30 -6.76
CA GLU A 103 -10.12 -0.02 -7.46
C GLU A 103 -10.46 1.14 -6.51
N THR A 104 -11.47 0.94 -5.66
CA THR A 104 -11.88 1.92 -4.65
C THR A 104 -10.72 2.26 -3.70
N ILE A 105 -10.05 1.24 -3.18
CA ILE A 105 -8.91 1.39 -2.26
C ILE A 105 -7.75 2.13 -2.91
N THR A 106 -7.45 1.80 -4.17
CA THR A 106 -6.36 2.45 -4.91
C THR A 106 -6.65 3.94 -5.09
N MET A 107 -7.89 4.30 -5.45
CA MET A 107 -8.32 5.69 -5.58
C MET A 107 -8.28 6.45 -4.26
N GLU A 108 -8.70 5.83 -3.15
CA GLU A 108 -8.63 6.44 -1.82
C GLU A 108 -7.19 6.69 -1.37
N LEU A 109 -6.26 5.78 -1.67
CA LEU A 109 -4.83 5.96 -1.41
C LEU A 109 -4.26 7.14 -2.20
N ILE A 110 -4.57 7.23 -3.51
CA ILE A 110 -4.12 8.35 -4.35
C ILE A 110 -4.65 9.67 -3.79
N ASN A 111 -5.95 9.72 -3.47
CA ASN A 111 -6.56 10.91 -2.87
C ASN A 111 -5.91 11.25 -1.53
N LYS A 112 -5.63 10.25 -0.68
CA LYS A 112 -4.91 10.46 0.58
C LYS A 112 -3.53 11.08 0.33
N ILE A 113 -2.76 10.58 -0.63
CA ILE A 113 -1.43 11.12 -0.93
C ILE A 113 -1.53 12.58 -1.42
N GLN A 114 -2.49 12.88 -2.29
CA GLN A 114 -2.69 14.23 -2.85
C GLN A 114 -3.21 15.24 -1.82
N THR A 115 -4.05 14.81 -0.88
CA THR A 115 -4.64 15.67 0.15
C THR A 115 -3.82 15.74 1.43
N THR A 116 -2.88 14.82 1.63
CA THR A 116 -1.95 14.90 2.75
C THR A 116 -1.06 16.11 2.50
N SER A 117 -1.40 17.23 3.15
CA SER A 117 -0.52 18.38 3.24
C SER A 117 0.70 17.96 4.05
N PHE A 118 1.80 17.63 3.37
CA PHE A 118 3.10 17.46 4.02
C PHE A 118 3.67 18.85 4.30
N VAL A 119 2.95 19.64 5.11
CA VAL A 119 3.26 21.01 5.50
C VAL A 119 4.76 21.09 5.82
N SER A 120 5.47 21.95 5.09
CA SER A 120 6.82 22.36 5.50
C SER A 120 6.70 23.19 6.77
N PRO A 121 7.63 23.03 7.72
CA PRO A 121 7.62 23.77 8.98
C PRO A 121 7.54 25.28 8.79
#